data_AF-A0A5K1ASQ8-F1
#
_entry.id   AF-A0A5K1ASQ8-F1
#
_cell.length_a   1.000
_cell.length_b   1.000
_cell.length_c   1.000
_cell.angle_alpha   90.00
_cell.angle_beta   90.00
_cell.angle_gamma   90.00
#
_symmetry.space_group_name_H-M   'P 1'
#
loop_
_entity.id
_entity.type
_entity.pdbx_description
1 polymer ?
#
loop_
_entity_poly.entity_id
_entity_poly.type
_entity_poly.pdbx_seq_one_letter_code
_entity_poly.pdbx_strand_id
1 'polypeptide(L)' 'MVFWDGYVSDEAMGTFAPIVVYWLYAGMYQMLPPLDRYRMHTRKEEKEKNSVALSSVIKGVLLQQLFQAVVAQLLFL' A
#
# COMPACT_ATOMS: atom_id res chain seq x y z
N MET A 1 24.00 4.55 -12.21
CA MET A 1 23.04 5.66 -12.08
C MET A 1 21.66 5.05 -12.05
N VAL A 2 20.87 5.35 -11.03
CA VAL A 2 19.45 5.03 -10.96
C VAL A 2 18.67 6.04 -11.81
N PHE A 3 17.51 5.67 -12.33
CA PHE A 3 16.80 6.52 -13.31
C PHE A 3 16.26 7.84 -12.71
N TRP A 4 16.21 7.95 -11.38
CA TRP A 4 15.82 9.16 -10.65
C TRP A 4 17.00 10.05 -10.25
N ASP A 5 18.23 9.65 -10.60
CA ASP A 5 19.44 10.39 -10.30
C ASP A 5 19.38 11.80 -10.93
N GLY A 6 19.67 12.83 -10.13
CA GLY A 6 19.55 14.24 -10.52
C GLY A 6 18.15 14.85 -10.46
N TYR A 7 17.09 14.07 -10.19
CA TYR A 7 15.71 14.57 -10.06
C TYR A 7 15.17 14.52 -8.63
N VAL A 8 15.46 13.44 -7.90
CA VAL A 8 14.96 13.17 -6.54
C VAL A 8 16.08 12.58 -5.70
N SER A 9 16.18 12.95 -4.42
CA SER A 9 17.18 12.39 -3.51
C SER A 9 16.90 10.90 -3.23
N ASP A 10 17.93 10.15 -2.91
CA ASP A 10 17.79 8.71 -2.61
C ASP A 10 16.96 8.47 -1.35
N GLU A 11 16.99 9.41 -0.39
CA GLU A 11 16.20 9.36 0.84
C GLU A 11 14.71 9.59 0.57
N ALA A 12 14.39 10.56 -0.29
CA ALA A 12 13.03 10.79 -0.75
C ALA A 12 12.51 9.59 -1.57
N MET A 13 13.34 9.03 -2.45
CA MET A 13 12.96 7.84 -3.22
C MET A 13 12.73 6.62 -2.32
N GLY A 14 13.62 6.40 -1.34
CA GLY A 14 13.48 5.34 -0.35
C GLY A 14 12.23 5.46 0.52
N THR A 15 11.76 6.70 0.76
CA THR A 15 10.55 6.97 1.52
C THR A 15 9.28 6.74 0.70
N PHE A 16 9.20 7.30 -0.50
CA PHE A 16 7.96 7.34 -1.28
C PHE A 16 7.77 6.17 -2.25
N ALA A 17 8.84 5.58 -2.79
CA ALA A 17 8.73 4.43 -3.71
C ALA A 17 7.92 3.25 -3.15
N PRO A 18 8.15 2.75 -1.92
CA PRO A 18 7.37 1.63 -1.39
C PRO A 18 5.88 1.97 -1.22
N ILE A 19 5.55 3.23 -0.91
CA ILE A 19 4.16 3.70 -0.80
C ILE A 19 3.47 3.65 -2.17
N VAL A 20 4.15 4.14 -3.21
CA VAL A 20 3.63 4.11 -4.59
C VAL A 20 3.43 2.67 -5.05
N VAL A 21 4.42 1.80 -4.86
CA VAL A 21 4.32 0.38 -5.26
C VAL A 21 3.18 -0.32 -4.53
N TYR A 22 3.00 -0.07 -3.22
CA TYR A 22 1.89 -0.61 -2.45
C TYR A 22 0.54 -0.29 -3.09
N TRP A 23 0.30 0.99 -3.42
CA TRP A 23 -0.98 1.42 -3.97
C TRP A 23 -1.19 0.96 -5.42
N LEU A 24 -0.13 0.92 -6.23
CA LEU A 24 -0.21 0.34 -7.58
C LEU A 24 -0.61 -1.13 -7.50
N TYR A 25 0.05 -1.92 -6.66
CA TYR A 25 -0.25 -3.34 -6.52
C TYR A 25 -1.66 -3.59 -5.95
N ALA A 26 -2.05 -2.85 -4.92
CA ALA A 26 -3.38 -2.94 -4.33
C ALA A 26 -4.48 -2.52 -5.34
N GLY A 27 -4.23 -1.45 -6.10
CA GLY A 27 -5.12 -0.98 -7.16
C GLY A 27 -5.28 -2.01 -8.28
N MET A 28 -4.17 -2.56 -8.78
CA MET A 28 -4.19 -3.64 -9.77
C MET A 28 -4.97 -4.85 -9.27
N TYR A 29 -4.79 -5.24 -8.01
CA TYR A 29 -5.54 -6.34 -7.40
C TYR A 29 -7.06 -6.08 -7.39
N GLN A 30 -7.49 -4.83 -7.12
CA GLN A 30 -8.91 -4.45 -7.16
C GLN A 30 -9.50 -4.45 -8.58
N MET A 31 -8.68 -4.26 -9.61
CA MET A 31 -9.12 -4.30 -11.00
C MET A 31 -9.30 -5.73 -11.55
N LEU A 32 -8.77 -6.74 -10.84
CA LEU A 32 -8.94 -8.13 -11.25
C LEU A 32 -10.41 -8.57 -11.12
N PRO A 33 -10.92 -9.35 -12.08
CA PRO A 33 -12.25 -9.93 -11.97
C PRO A 33 -12.33 -10.90 -10.77
N PRO A 34 -13.54 -11.24 -10.29
CA PRO A 34 -13.75 -12.31 -9.32
C PRO A 34 -13.12 -13.64 -9.74
N LEU A 35 -11.95 -13.97 -9.19
CA LEU A 35 -11.26 -15.25 -9.42
C LEU A 35 -11.76 -16.35 -8.48
N ASP A 36 -13.08 -16.48 -8.34
CA ASP A 36 -13.71 -17.32 -7.29
C ASP A 36 -13.31 -18.81 -7.36
N ARG A 37 -12.98 -19.33 -8.55
CA ARG A 37 -12.49 -20.71 -8.73
C ARG A 37 -11.10 -20.97 -8.15
N TYR A 38 -10.34 -19.92 -7.87
CA TYR A 38 -8.97 -20.00 -7.35
C TYR A 38 -8.86 -19.57 -5.89
N ARG A 39 -10.00 -19.25 -5.23
CA ARG A 39 -10.01 -18.80 -3.84
C ARG A 39 -9.99 -19.97 -2.89
N MET A 40 -9.15 -19.87 -1.85
CA MET A 40 -9.14 -20.84 -0.74
C MET A 40 -10.37 -20.72 0.17
N HIS A 41 -10.95 -19.52 0.29
CA HIS A 41 -12.16 -19.27 1.07
C HIS A 41 -13.26 -18.66 0.23
N THR A 42 -14.51 -19.00 0.54
CA THR A 42 -15.66 -18.41 -0.13
C THR A 42 -15.79 -16.93 0.27
N ARG A 43 -16.30 -16.10 -0.64
CA ARG A 43 -16.58 -14.68 -0.33
C ARG A 43 -17.56 -14.51 0.83
N LYS A 44 -18.42 -15.50 1.08
CA LYS A 44 -19.37 -15.48 2.19
C LYS A 44 -18.63 -15.62 3.52
N GLU A 45 -17.77 -16.62 3.64
CA GLU A 45 -16.96 -16.83 4.85
C GLU A 45 -16.04 -15.64 5.13
N GLU A 46 -15.43 -15.04 4.10
CA GLU A 46 -14.62 -13.84 4.28
C GLU A 46 -15.44 -12.65 4.75
N LYS A 47 -16.65 -12.42 4.23
CA LYS A 47 -17.51 -11.32 4.71
C LYS A 47 -17.94 -11.51 6.15
N GLU A 48 -18.18 -12.76 6.57
CA GLU A 48 -18.57 -13.11 7.94
C GLU A 48 -17.37 -13.00 8.91
N LYS A 49 -16.16 -13.38 8.46
CA LYS A 49 -14.95 -13.37 9.30
C LYS A 49 -14.15 -12.07 9.23
N ASN A 50 -14.36 -11.23 8.21
CA ASN A 50 -13.64 -9.98 8.07
C ASN A 50 -14.10 -9.00 9.15
N SER A 51 -13.23 -8.79 10.15
CA SER A 51 -13.54 -7.96 11.30
C SER A 51 -13.55 -6.46 10.99
N VAL A 52 -13.03 -6.04 9.82
CA VAL A 52 -12.80 -4.61 9.53
C VAL A 52 -13.21 -4.23 8.10
N ALA A 53 -13.96 -3.14 7.98
CA ALA A 53 -14.33 -2.58 6.68
C ALA A 53 -13.09 -2.06 5.93
N LEU A 54 -13.10 -2.18 4.59
CA LEU A 54 -12.01 -1.70 3.72
C LEU A 54 -11.67 -0.23 3.97
N SER A 55 -12.68 0.61 4.20
CA SER A 55 -12.49 2.04 4.49
C SER A 55 -11.70 2.28 5.79
N SER A 56 -11.89 1.45 6.82
CA SER A 56 -11.12 1.51 8.05
C SER A 56 -9.68 1.06 7.84
N VAL A 57 -9.45 0.03 7.01
CA VAL A 57 -8.10 -0.40 6.63
C VAL A 57 -7.37 0.70 5.87
N ILE A 58 -8.01 1.33 4.89
CA ILE A 58 -7.43 2.45 4.11
C ILE A 58 -7.02 3.59 5.03
N LYS A 59 -7.88 3.99 5.97
CA LYS A 59 -7.55 5.03 6.97
C LYS A 59 -6.33 4.64 7.81
N GLY A 60 -6.26 3.39 8.26
CA GLY A 60 -5.11 2.88 9.02
C GLY A 60 -3.81 2.92 8.22
N VAL A 61 -3.84 2.47 6.97
CA VAL A 61 -2.67 2.47 6.07
C VAL A 61 -2.19 3.90 5.80
N LEU A 62 -3.10 4.84 5.51
CA LEU A 62 -2.74 6.24 5.29
C LEU A 62 -2.11 6.87 6.54
N LEU A 63 -2.63 6.57 7.73
CA LEU A 63 -2.04 7.04 8.98
C LEU A 63 -0.63 6.47 9.21
N GLN A 64 -0.43 5.18 8.93
CA GLN A 64 0.88 4.53 9.03
C GLN A 64 1.89 5.12 8.05
N GLN A 65 1.49 5.29 6.78
CA GLN A 65 2.35 5.87 5.74
C GLN A 65 2.71 7.33 6.05
N LEU A 66 1.77 8.11 6.60
CA LEU A 66 2.03 9.47 7.08
C LEU A 66 3.09 9.46 8.19
N PHE A 67 2.93 8.60 9.20
CA PHE A 67 3.89 8.51 10.29
C PHE A 67 5.28 8.07 9.79
N GLN A 68 5.33 7.07 8.92
CA GLN A 68 6.58 6.63 8.29
C GLN A 68 7.26 7.76 7.52
N ALA A 69 6.52 8.53 6.72
CA ALA A 69 7.06 9.65 5.96
C ALA A 69 7.59 10.77 6.87
N VAL A 70 6.87 11.09 7.95
CA VAL A 70 7.29 12.08 8.95
C VAL A 70 8.58 11.62 9.64
N VAL A 71 8.64 10.37 10.10
CA VAL A 71 9.84 9.83 10.76
C VAL A 71 11.02 9.80 9.80
N ALA A 72 10.82 9.40 8.54
CA ALA A 72 11.88 9.39 7.54
C ALA A 72 12.41 10.80 7.25
N GLN A 73 11.53 11.80 7.13
CA GLN A 73 11.92 13.20 6.99
C GLN A 73 12.73 13.71 8.19
N LEU A 74 12.34 13.36 9.42
CA LEU A 74 13.04 13.82 10.62
C LEU A 74 14.43 13.18 10.79
N LEU A 75 14.64 11.97 10.27
CA LEU A 75 15.87 11.20 10.49
C LEU A 75 16.86 11.29 9.33
N PHE A 76 16.38 11.50 8.10
CA PHE A 76 17.18 11.32 6.89
C PHE A 76 17.09 12.49 5.89
N LEU A 77 16.32 13.54 6.18
CA LEU A 77 16.31 14.78 5.37
C LEU A 77 16.81 15.99 6.16
#